data_AF-N8UW59-F1
#
_entry.id   AF-N8UW59-F1
#
_cell.length_a   1.000
_cell.length_b   1.000
_cell.length_c   1.000
_cell.angle_alpha   90.00
_cell.angle_beta   90.00
_cell.angle_gamma   90.00
#
_symmetry.space_group_name_H-M   'P 1'
#
loop_
_entity.id
_entity.type
_entity.pdbx_description
1 polymer ?
#
loop_
_entity_poly.entity_id
_entity_poly.type
_entity_poly.pdbx_seq_one_letter_code
_entity_poly.pdbx_strand_id
1 'polypeptide(L)'
;MKRNIAVILFSSLALSACAKSPETNQKAVKPSPELQQKIQQLIGKTKKNMIFVEGGSYLMGDFGLITPELEKTVPESMAIKNPKGNTEKPDHLPFSPGNDNKTLHKVTLSSFNMNAYKTTLEDFNIFTEATGQPKSYYNELFTPEIAHEVATGMDWQQAKDYCQWLGQQVGMPMDLPTEAQWEYVARNKGQYTAFATNTGKIEPEKNLWKLSQYDNYRHTNNPDSVLEIPVLGKTPPNPLGFYDLVTNNYEWMNDWYDKDYYKNSPVDNPTGPKSGTEKVLRSSPPMSADDLMMAGGLNVERAHAQPKSNEENKMTYRLYGVRCVANLPHPF
;
A
#
# COMPACT_ATOMS: atom_id res chain seq x y z
N MET A 1 -62.60 18.92 -43.33
CA MET A 1 -62.12 19.23 -41.96
C MET A 1 -60.76 18.55 -41.79
N LYS A 2 -59.66 19.29 -41.93
CA LYS A 2 -58.29 18.75 -41.79
C LYS A 2 -57.97 18.62 -40.30
N ARG A 3 -57.61 17.43 -39.83
CA ARG A 3 -57.08 17.17 -38.47
C ARG A 3 -55.57 17.04 -38.59
N ASN A 4 -54.85 18.00 -38.02
CA ASN A 4 -53.39 17.98 -37.87
C ASN A 4 -53.02 16.93 -36.82
N ILE A 5 -52.16 15.97 -37.19
CA ILE A 5 -51.46 15.10 -36.24
C ILE A 5 -50.01 15.60 -36.21
N ALA A 6 -49.64 16.28 -35.13
CA ALA A 6 -48.26 16.62 -34.84
C ALA A 6 -47.60 15.41 -34.17
N VAL A 7 -46.64 14.79 -34.86
CA VAL A 7 -45.79 13.75 -34.29
C VAL A 7 -44.59 14.45 -33.66
N ILE A 8 -44.58 14.53 -32.33
CA ILE A 8 -43.44 15.03 -31.55
C ILE A 8 -42.47 13.85 -31.39
N LEU A 9 -41.43 13.83 -32.22
CA LEU A 9 -40.26 12.96 -32.03
C LEU A 9 -39.40 13.55 -30.91
N PHE A 10 -39.49 12.99 -29.72
CA PHE A 10 -38.52 13.25 -28.64
C PHE A 10 -37.18 12.61 -29.04
N SER A 11 -36.25 13.43 -29.56
CA SER A 11 -34.86 13.02 -29.72
C SER A 11 -34.20 12.98 -28.35
N SER A 12 -33.94 11.79 -27.83
CA SER A 12 -33.09 11.59 -26.66
C SER A 12 -31.64 11.89 -27.02
N LEU A 13 -31.20 13.13 -26.77
CA LEU A 13 -29.78 13.51 -26.75
C LEU A 13 -29.14 12.91 -25.51
N ALA A 14 -28.56 11.72 -25.65
CA ALA A 14 -27.59 11.21 -24.69
C ALA A 14 -26.28 12.01 -24.87
N LEU A 15 -26.03 12.96 -23.99
CA LEU A 15 -24.74 13.65 -23.89
C LEU A 15 -23.71 12.68 -23.30
N SER A 16 -23.11 11.85 -24.16
CA SER A 16 -21.86 11.17 -23.84
C SER A 16 -20.73 12.20 -23.96
N ALA A 17 -20.30 12.75 -22.83
CA ALA A 17 -19.08 13.52 -22.73
C ALA A 17 -17.87 12.57 -22.87
N CYS A 18 -17.53 12.19 -24.11
CA CYS A 18 -16.27 11.56 -24.42
C CYS A 18 -15.18 12.65 -24.38
N ALA A 19 -14.44 12.72 -23.28
CA ALA A 19 -13.14 13.38 -23.30
C ALA A 19 -12.24 12.60 -24.27
N LYS A 20 -12.01 13.17 -25.46
CA LYS A 20 -11.04 12.66 -26.42
C LYS A 20 -9.65 12.82 -25.83
N SER A 21 -9.07 11.72 -25.36
CA SER A 21 -7.61 11.60 -25.23
C SER A 21 -6.99 11.76 -26.62
N PRO A 22 -5.80 12.39 -26.76
CA PRO A 22 -5.12 12.44 -28.05
C PRO A 22 -4.75 11.01 -28.44
N GLU A 23 -5.21 10.56 -29.61
CA GLU A 23 -4.79 9.32 -30.24
C GLU A 23 -3.30 9.42 -30.60
N THR A 24 -2.42 9.01 -29.68
CA THR A 24 -1.08 8.57 -30.07
C THR A 24 -1.23 7.22 -30.75
N ASN A 25 -1.14 7.25 -32.07
CA ASN A 25 -1.09 6.10 -32.95
C ASN A 25 0.25 5.36 -32.76
N GLN A 26 0.51 4.85 -31.55
CA GLN A 26 1.59 3.90 -31.30
C GLN A 26 1.02 2.52 -31.63
N LYS A 27 1.43 1.97 -32.78
CA LYS A 27 1.24 0.54 -33.07
C LYS A 27 1.73 -0.24 -31.85
N ALA A 28 0.87 -1.03 -31.22
CA ALA A 28 1.24 -1.90 -30.11
C ALA A 28 2.37 -2.82 -30.59
N VAL A 29 3.61 -2.46 -30.23
CA VAL A 29 4.79 -3.27 -30.52
C VAL A 29 4.65 -4.50 -29.64
N LYS A 30 4.59 -5.68 -30.25
CA LYS A 30 4.59 -6.93 -29.47
C LYS A 30 5.86 -6.97 -28.61
N PRO A 31 5.75 -7.28 -27.31
CA PRO A 31 6.91 -7.45 -26.45
C PRO A 31 7.94 -8.40 -27.07
N SER A 32 9.23 -8.15 -26.80
CA SER A 32 10.27 -9.12 -27.15
C SER A 32 9.98 -10.46 -26.44
N PRO A 33 10.45 -11.61 -26.97
CA PRO A 33 10.29 -12.90 -26.29
C PRO A 33 10.82 -12.89 -24.85
N GLU A 34 11.92 -12.18 -24.61
CA GLU A 34 12.50 -12.00 -23.28
C GLU A 34 11.57 -11.23 -22.34
N LEU A 35 11.04 -10.08 -22.79
CA LEU A 35 10.10 -9.29 -22.00
C LEU A 35 8.80 -10.06 -21.74
N GLN A 36 8.32 -10.82 -22.72
CA GLN A 36 7.16 -11.69 -22.54
C GLN A 36 7.41 -12.76 -21.46
N GLN A 37 8.61 -13.35 -21.41
CA GLN A 37 8.99 -14.29 -20.37
C GLN A 37 9.01 -13.62 -18.98
N LYS A 38 9.60 -12.42 -18.86
CA LYS A 38 9.60 -11.65 -17.61
C LYS A 38 8.19 -11.31 -17.13
N ILE A 39 7.30 -10.91 -18.05
CA ILE A 39 5.87 -10.67 -17.74
C ILE A 39 5.21 -11.94 -17.21
N GLN A 40 5.45 -13.11 -17.82
CA GLN A 40 4.89 -14.38 -17.33
C GLN A 40 5.42 -14.77 -15.95
N GLN A 41 6.71 -14.52 -15.67
CA GLN A 41 7.30 -14.73 -14.35
C GLN A 41 6.67 -13.80 -13.31
N LEU A 42 6.48 -12.52 -13.63
CA LEU A 42 5.81 -11.55 -12.76
C LEU A 42 4.35 -11.94 -12.49
N ILE A 43 3.62 -12.42 -13.50
CA ILE A 43 2.26 -12.96 -13.32
C ILE A 43 2.32 -14.12 -12.33
N GLY A 44 3.18 -15.12 -12.54
CA GLY A 44 3.30 -16.27 -11.64
C GLY A 44 3.66 -15.88 -10.21
N LYS A 45 4.62 -14.96 -10.05
CA LYS A 45 5.02 -14.37 -8.76
C LYS A 45 3.84 -13.67 -8.08
N THR A 46 3.09 -12.86 -8.82
CA THR A 46 1.91 -12.14 -8.30
C THR A 46 0.87 -13.12 -7.80
N LYS A 47 0.44 -14.08 -8.63
CA LYS A 47 -0.58 -15.08 -8.24
C LYS A 47 -0.17 -15.86 -6.97
N LYS A 48 1.10 -16.22 -6.85
CA LYS A 48 1.64 -16.93 -5.68
C LYS A 48 1.61 -16.07 -4.40
N ASN A 49 1.79 -14.76 -4.53
CA ASN A 49 1.98 -13.85 -3.41
C ASN A 49 0.71 -13.06 -3.04
N MET A 50 -0.41 -13.26 -3.74
CA MET A 50 -1.69 -12.68 -3.36
C MET A 50 -2.25 -13.38 -2.13
N ILE A 51 -2.53 -12.62 -1.08
CA ILE A 51 -3.13 -13.12 0.15
C ILE A 51 -4.59 -12.67 0.17
N PHE A 52 -5.50 -13.64 0.30
CA PHE A 52 -6.91 -13.37 0.56
C PHE A 52 -7.08 -12.89 2.00
N VAL A 53 -7.68 -11.72 2.17
CA VAL A 53 -7.99 -11.11 3.45
C VAL A 53 -9.51 -11.08 3.58
N GLU A 54 -10.00 -11.89 4.50
CA GLU A 54 -11.40 -11.85 4.90
C GLU A 54 -11.73 -10.48 5.52
N GLY A 55 -12.78 -9.86 4.98
CA GLY A 55 -13.31 -8.59 5.45
C GLY A 55 -13.82 -8.65 6.90
N GLY A 56 -14.17 -7.51 7.44
CA GLY A 56 -14.58 -7.39 8.83
C GLY A 56 -14.65 -5.94 9.28
N SER A 57 -15.13 -5.74 10.51
CA SER A 57 -15.11 -4.42 11.14
C SER A 57 -13.90 -4.26 12.05
N TYR A 58 -13.35 -3.05 12.14
CA TYR A 58 -12.37 -2.67 13.14
C TYR A 58 -12.46 -1.20 13.52
N LEU A 59 -11.79 -0.82 14.61
CA LEU A 59 -11.61 0.58 14.99
C LEU A 59 -10.29 1.10 14.41
N MET A 60 -10.40 1.97 13.40
CA MET A 60 -9.27 2.59 12.69
C MET A 60 -8.83 3.87 13.39
N GLY A 61 -7.51 4.07 13.46
CA GLY A 61 -6.88 5.22 14.08
C GLY A 61 -6.19 4.91 15.40
N ASP A 62 -5.63 5.96 16.00
CA ASP A 62 -4.89 5.87 17.25
C ASP A 62 -5.83 5.42 18.38
N PHE A 63 -5.60 4.20 18.85
CA PHE A 63 -6.35 3.57 19.93
C PHE A 63 -5.77 3.88 21.31
N GLY A 64 -4.68 4.66 21.38
CA GLY A 64 -4.00 5.02 22.61
C GLY A 64 -3.45 3.81 23.38
N LEU A 65 -3.42 3.93 24.71
CA LEU A 65 -3.13 2.81 25.58
C LEU A 65 -4.31 1.85 25.60
N ILE A 66 -4.00 0.57 25.47
CA ILE A 66 -5.03 -0.46 25.63
C ILE A 66 -5.30 -0.64 27.10
N THR A 67 -6.40 -0.06 27.54
CA THR A 67 -6.89 -0.20 28.90
C THR A 67 -7.82 -1.41 29.00
N PRO A 68 -7.95 -2.03 30.19
CA PRO A 68 -8.99 -3.04 30.43
C PRO A 68 -10.40 -2.55 30.11
N GLU A 69 -10.64 -1.24 30.17
CA GLU A 69 -11.90 -0.59 29.80
C GLU A 69 -12.07 -0.55 28.27
N LEU A 70 -11.02 -0.18 27.53
CA LEU A 70 -11.03 -0.24 26.07
C LEU A 70 -11.29 -1.67 25.58
N GLU A 71 -10.62 -2.67 26.18
CA GLU A 71 -10.86 -4.09 25.89
C GLU A 71 -12.32 -4.53 26.05
N LYS A 72 -13.06 -3.97 27.02
CA LYS A 72 -14.49 -4.27 27.23
C LYS A 72 -15.42 -3.59 26.24
N THR A 73 -15.02 -2.43 25.71
CA THR A 73 -15.82 -1.66 24.74
C THR A 73 -15.66 -2.15 23.31
N VAL A 74 -14.62 -2.93 23.06
CA VAL A 74 -14.38 -3.55 21.76
C VAL A 74 -15.04 -4.93 21.80
N PRO A 75 -16.04 -5.19 20.93
CA PRO A 75 -16.73 -6.47 20.91
C PRO A 75 -15.74 -7.64 20.79
N GLU A 76 -16.10 -8.81 21.35
CA GLU A 76 -15.33 -10.07 21.47
C GLU A 76 -14.72 -10.65 20.17
N SER A 77 -14.66 -9.90 19.07
CA SER A 77 -14.12 -10.29 17.78
C SER A 77 -12.80 -9.61 17.38
N MET A 78 -12.16 -8.78 18.21
CA MET A 78 -10.96 -8.03 17.77
C MET A 78 -9.76 -8.01 18.74
N ALA A 79 -9.87 -8.61 19.93
CA ALA A 79 -8.75 -8.77 20.83
C ALA A 79 -7.93 -10.02 20.46
N ILE A 80 -6.59 -9.93 20.46
CA ILE A 80 -5.72 -11.07 20.15
C ILE A 80 -5.86 -12.11 21.26
N LYS A 81 -6.52 -13.23 20.96
CA LYS A 81 -6.44 -14.43 21.76
C LYS A 81 -5.12 -15.13 21.44
N ASN A 82 -4.27 -15.36 22.43
CA ASN A 82 -3.11 -16.22 22.24
C ASN A 82 -3.58 -17.66 21.88
N PRO A 83 -2.70 -18.59 21.49
CA PRO A 83 -3.07 -19.98 21.16
C PRO A 83 -3.78 -20.75 22.30
N LYS A 84 -3.84 -20.17 23.51
CA LYS A 84 -4.54 -20.71 24.69
C LYS A 84 -5.89 -20.01 24.95
N GLY A 85 -6.33 -19.10 24.08
CA GLY A 85 -7.62 -18.41 24.18
C GLY A 85 -7.64 -17.16 25.07
N ASN A 86 -6.48 -16.73 25.60
CA ASN A 86 -6.41 -15.58 26.50
C ASN A 86 -6.15 -14.30 25.71
N THR A 87 -6.88 -13.23 26.04
CA THR A 87 -6.58 -11.88 25.57
C THR A 87 -5.23 -11.43 26.16
N GLU A 88 -4.23 -11.18 25.30
CA GLU A 88 -3.00 -10.53 25.75
C GLU A 88 -3.25 -9.03 25.87
N LYS A 89 -3.16 -8.51 27.11
CA LYS A 89 -3.12 -7.07 27.39
C LYS A 89 -1.82 -6.50 26.83
N PRO A 90 -1.85 -5.56 25.88
CA PRO A 90 -0.65 -4.87 25.51
C PRO A 90 -0.41 -3.75 26.52
N ASP A 91 0.33 -4.12 27.57
CA ASP A 91 0.96 -3.16 28.47
C ASP A 91 1.92 -2.27 27.64
N HIS A 92 1.73 -0.95 27.73
CA HIS A 92 2.66 0.09 27.27
C HIS A 92 2.87 0.26 25.74
N LEU A 93 1.80 0.38 24.94
CA LEU A 93 1.94 0.76 23.52
C LEU A 93 1.74 2.27 23.26
N PRO A 94 2.53 2.87 22.35
CA PRO A 94 2.79 4.30 22.35
C PRO A 94 1.66 5.13 21.71
N PHE A 95 1.52 6.35 22.25
CA PHE A 95 0.84 7.47 21.61
C PHE A 95 1.56 7.81 20.31
N SER A 96 0.85 7.84 19.18
CA SER A 96 1.44 8.43 17.97
C SER A 96 1.44 9.96 18.11
N PRO A 97 2.49 10.68 17.69
CA PRO A 97 2.55 12.14 17.86
C PRO A 97 1.61 12.92 16.92
N GLY A 98 1.14 12.29 15.83
CA GLY A 98 0.29 12.93 14.83
C GLY A 98 -1.11 13.27 15.34
N ASN A 99 -1.68 14.41 14.94
CA ASN A 99 -3.04 14.82 15.35
C ASN A 99 -4.14 14.31 14.40
N ASP A 100 -3.76 13.78 13.24
CA ASP A 100 -4.61 13.41 12.11
C ASP A 100 -5.11 11.96 12.15
N ASN A 101 -4.73 11.21 13.19
CA ASN A 101 -5.16 9.84 13.43
C ASN A 101 -5.86 9.66 14.78
N LYS A 102 -6.07 10.73 15.54
CA LYS A 102 -6.57 10.71 16.93
C LYS A 102 -8.05 10.33 17.05
N THR A 103 -8.80 10.43 15.96
CA THR A 103 -10.21 10.04 15.96
C THR A 103 -10.32 8.55 15.66
N LEU A 104 -10.49 7.76 16.72
CA LEU A 104 -10.81 6.34 16.61
C LEU A 104 -12.23 6.19 16.05
N HIS A 105 -12.39 5.48 14.92
CA HIS A 105 -13.67 5.36 14.24
C HIS A 105 -13.89 3.96 13.66
N LYS A 106 -15.15 3.56 13.52
CA LYS A 106 -15.51 2.24 13.01
C LYS A 106 -15.37 2.21 11.48
N VAL A 107 -14.68 1.19 11.00
CA VAL A 107 -14.58 0.83 9.58
C VAL A 107 -15.03 -0.61 9.39
N THR A 108 -15.71 -0.90 8.29
CA THR A 108 -16.09 -2.24 7.84
C THR A 108 -15.62 -2.45 6.41
N LEU A 109 -14.79 -3.45 6.20
CA LEU A 109 -14.23 -3.79 4.88
C LEU A 109 -14.89 -5.06 4.33
N SER A 110 -15.18 -5.04 3.04
CA SER A 110 -15.41 -6.26 2.27
C SER A 110 -14.12 -7.07 2.18
N SER A 111 -14.21 -8.38 1.91
CA SER A 111 -13.02 -9.18 1.63
C SER A 111 -12.31 -8.69 0.37
N PHE A 112 -10.99 -8.85 0.35
CA PHE A 112 -10.13 -8.46 -0.76
C PHE A 112 -8.90 -9.38 -0.84
N ASN A 113 -8.13 -9.27 -1.91
CA ASN A 113 -6.82 -9.91 -2.02
C ASN A 113 -5.75 -8.81 -2.10
N MET A 114 -4.62 -8.97 -1.43
CA MET A 114 -3.52 -7.99 -1.46
C MET A 114 -2.19 -8.70 -1.62
N ASN A 115 -1.26 -8.10 -2.37
CA ASN A 115 0.10 -8.62 -2.51
C ASN A 115 0.81 -8.65 -1.14
N ALA A 116 1.44 -9.78 -0.82
CA ALA A 116 2.19 -9.99 0.42
C ALA A 116 3.38 -9.02 0.58
N TYR A 117 3.98 -8.61 -0.54
CA TYR A 117 5.17 -7.76 -0.60
C TYR A 117 4.88 -6.42 -1.25
N LYS A 118 5.71 -5.43 -0.93
CA LYS A 118 5.87 -4.22 -1.74
C LYS A 118 6.43 -4.61 -3.13
N THR A 119 6.18 -3.76 -4.11
CA THR A 119 6.68 -3.92 -5.47
C THR A 119 8.20 -3.70 -5.49
N THR A 120 8.92 -4.59 -6.15
CA THR A 120 10.38 -4.46 -6.31
C THR A 120 10.72 -3.55 -7.49
N LEU A 121 11.96 -3.06 -7.53
CA LEU A 121 12.48 -2.29 -8.66
C LEU A 121 12.45 -3.11 -9.96
N GLU A 122 12.83 -4.39 -9.89
CA GLU A 122 12.76 -5.30 -11.03
C GLU A 122 11.32 -5.44 -11.57
N ASP A 123 10.33 -5.68 -10.70
CA ASP A 123 8.93 -5.86 -11.12
C ASP A 123 8.39 -4.59 -11.81
N PHE A 124 8.74 -3.42 -11.25
CA PHE A 124 8.34 -2.14 -11.84
C PHE A 124 9.06 -1.87 -13.17
N ASN A 125 10.33 -2.28 -13.30
CA ASN A 125 11.05 -2.15 -14.57
C ASN A 125 10.39 -2.95 -15.69
N ILE A 126 9.87 -4.15 -15.41
CA ILE A 126 9.11 -4.95 -16.39
C ILE A 126 7.89 -4.16 -16.89
N PHE A 127 7.15 -3.51 -16.00
CA PHE A 127 6.02 -2.65 -16.38
C PHE A 127 6.46 -1.48 -17.28
N THR A 128 7.52 -0.77 -16.90
CA THR A 128 7.99 0.40 -17.67
C THR A 128 8.49 0.00 -19.05
N GLU A 129 9.17 -1.14 -19.17
CA GLU A 129 9.59 -1.71 -20.45
C GLU A 129 8.39 -2.14 -21.31
N ALA A 130 7.39 -2.80 -20.70
CA ALA A 130 6.20 -3.30 -21.38
C ALA A 130 5.27 -2.19 -21.88
N THR A 131 5.27 -1.03 -21.23
CA THR A 131 4.32 0.06 -21.50
C THR A 131 4.97 1.29 -22.13
N GLY A 132 6.30 1.36 -22.15
CA GLY A 132 7.05 2.55 -22.57
C GLY A 132 6.95 3.71 -21.57
N GLN A 133 6.43 3.48 -20.36
CA GLN A 133 6.42 4.47 -19.29
C GLN A 133 7.85 4.75 -18.79
N PRO A 134 8.13 5.94 -18.24
CA PRO A 134 9.42 6.23 -17.65
C PRO A 134 9.76 5.25 -16.52
N LYS A 135 11.03 4.82 -16.48
CA LYS A 135 11.59 4.10 -15.32
C LYS A 135 11.46 4.95 -14.07
N SER A 136 11.60 4.31 -12.91
CA SER A 136 11.81 5.02 -11.66
C SER A 136 13.00 5.99 -11.83
N TYR A 137 12.87 7.23 -11.34
CA TYR A 137 13.96 8.22 -11.31
C TYR A 137 15.22 7.70 -10.62
N TYR A 138 15.09 6.63 -9.84
CA TYR A 138 16.12 6.06 -8.98
C TYR A 138 16.59 4.70 -9.44
N ASN A 139 16.16 4.27 -10.63
CA ASN A 139 16.51 2.98 -11.18
C ASN A 139 18.03 2.78 -11.27
N GLU A 140 18.78 3.85 -11.48
CA GLU A 140 20.25 3.82 -11.60
C GLU A 140 20.97 3.84 -10.23
N LEU A 141 20.26 4.06 -9.12
CA LEU A 141 20.87 4.06 -7.78
C LEU A 141 21.17 2.65 -7.26
N PHE A 142 20.54 1.63 -7.85
CA PHE A 142 20.67 0.25 -7.42
C PHE A 142 21.14 -0.61 -8.59
N THR A 143 22.03 -1.56 -8.30
CA THR A 143 22.57 -2.43 -9.33
C THR A 143 21.53 -3.47 -9.79
N PRO A 144 21.63 -4.00 -11.02
CA PRO A 144 20.72 -5.04 -11.49
C PRO A 144 20.67 -6.27 -10.59
N GLU A 145 21.79 -6.61 -9.92
CA GLU A 145 21.90 -7.78 -9.06
C GLU A 145 20.97 -7.71 -7.85
N ILE A 146 20.70 -6.51 -7.31
CA ILE A 146 19.85 -6.32 -6.13
C ILE A 146 18.45 -5.78 -6.47
N ALA A 147 18.17 -5.45 -7.73
CA ALA A 147 16.88 -4.85 -8.12
C ALA A 147 15.66 -5.73 -7.79
N HIS A 148 15.85 -7.05 -7.70
CA HIS A 148 14.82 -8.04 -7.38
C HIS A 148 14.42 -8.06 -5.90
N GLU A 149 15.24 -7.48 -5.01
CA GLU A 149 15.01 -7.43 -3.56
C GLU A 149 14.85 -6.00 -3.02
N VAL A 150 15.00 -4.99 -3.87
CA VAL A 150 14.88 -3.58 -3.49
C VAL A 150 13.50 -3.04 -3.83
N ALA A 151 12.86 -2.34 -2.90
CA ALA A 151 11.62 -1.64 -3.17
C ALA A 151 11.82 -0.53 -4.22
N THR A 152 10.87 -0.40 -5.13
CA THR A 152 10.89 0.70 -6.11
C THR A 152 10.39 2.02 -5.50
N GLY A 153 10.71 3.12 -6.17
CA GLY A 153 10.20 4.46 -5.85
C GLY A 153 9.51 5.10 -7.05
N MET A 154 8.35 5.72 -6.85
CA MET A 154 7.55 6.25 -7.96
C MET A 154 6.56 7.35 -7.52
N ASP A 155 6.07 8.11 -8.49
CA ASP A 155 4.92 9.01 -8.29
C ASP A 155 3.61 8.20 -8.12
N TRP A 156 2.59 8.82 -7.52
CA TRP A 156 1.33 8.14 -7.22
C TRP A 156 0.63 7.59 -8.46
N GLN A 157 0.63 8.35 -9.57
CA GLN A 157 0.00 7.90 -10.80
C GLN A 157 0.74 6.71 -11.42
N GLN A 158 2.07 6.67 -11.34
CA GLN A 158 2.84 5.50 -11.79
C GLN A 158 2.51 4.26 -10.95
N ALA A 159 2.32 4.42 -9.64
CA ALA A 159 1.90 3.34 -8.76
C ALA A 159 0.52 2.79 -9.13
N LYS A 160 -0.42 3.69 -9.39
CA LYS A 160 -1.77 3.33 -9.83
C LYS A 160 -1.74 2.61 -11.19
N ASP A 161 -1.02 3.16 -12.16
CA ASP A 161 -0.89 2.59 -13.49
C ASP A 161 -0.23 1.21 -13.45
N TYR A 162 0.80 1.03 -12.62
CA TYR A 162 1.43 -0.27 -12.39
C TYR A 162 0.44 -1.30 -11.86
N CYS A 163 -0.31 -0.99 -10.80
CA CYS A 163 -1.28 -1.94 -10.25
C CYS A 163 -2.39 -2.27 -11.25
N GLN A 164 -2.89 -1.29 -11.99
CA GLN A 164 -3.91 -1.51 -13.01
C GLN A 164 -3.39 -2.35 -14.18
N TRP A 165 -2.17 -2.09 -14.65
CA TRP A 165 -1.51 -2.89 -15.68
C TRP A 165 -1.27 -4.32 -15.21
N LEU A 166 -0.77 -4.50 -13.98
CA LEU A 166 -0.54 -5.82 -13.41
C LEU A 166 -1.85 -6.60 -13.32
N GLY A 167 -2.94 -5.93 -12.92
CA GLY A 167 -4.29 -6.47 -12.93
C GLY A 167 -4.72 -7.01 -14.30
N GLN A 168 -4.45 -6.26 -15.37
CA GLN A 168 -4.70 -6.73 -16.73
C GLN A 168 -3.86 -7.97 -17.08
N GLN A 169 -2.59 -8.02 -16.67
CA GLN A 169 -1.70 -9.16 -16.95
C GLN A 169 -2.17 -10.44 -16.24
N VAL A 170 -2.61 -10.31 -14.99
CA VAL A 170 -3.08 -11.47 -14.21
C VAL A 170 -4.53 -11.86 -14.50
N GLY A 171 -5.28 -10.97 -15.17
CA GLY A 171 -6.68 -11.17 -15.57
C GLY A 171 -7.71 -10.73 -14.54
N MET A 172 -7.33 -9.89 -13.57
CA MET A 172 -8.17 -9.48 -12.44
C MET A 172 -7.97 -7.98 -12.13
N PRO A 173 -9.03 -7.18 -11.94
CA PRO A 173 -8.87 -5.75 -11.64
C PRO A 173 -8.06 -5.55 -10.35
N MET A 174 -6.97 -4.79 -10.47
CA MET A 174 -6.11 -4.42 -9.35
C MET A 174 -5.94 -2.90 -9.29
N ASP A 175 -5.74 -2.37 -8.09
CA ASP A 175 -5.52 -0.95 -7.81
C ASP A 175 -4.60 -0.80 -6.57
N LEU A 176 -4.36 0.45 -6.15
CA LEU A 176 -3.78 0.78 -4.87
C LEU A 176 -4.74 0.39 -3.72
N PRO A 177 -4.22 -0.03 -2.56
CA PRO A 177 -5.03 -0.23 -1.36
C PRO A 177 -5.64 1.08 -0.89
N THR A 178 -6.80 1.00 -0.25
CA THR A 178 -7.28 2.10 0.59
C THR A 178 -6.44 2.19 1.86
N GLU A 179 -6.38 3.37 2.47
CA GLU A 179 -5.74 3.58 3.77
C GLU A 179 -6.29 2.61 4.83
N ALA A 180 -7.61 2.40 4.81
CA ALA A 180 -8.31 1.47 5.70
C ALA A 180 -7.91 0.02 5.45
N GLN A 181 -7.82 -0.44 4.20
CA GLN A 181 -7.36 -1.80 3.89
C GLN A 181 -5.93 -2.03 4.37
N TRP A 182 -5.05 -1.05 4.18
CA TRP A 182 -3.66 -1.16 4.61
C TRP A 182 -3.57 -1.25 6.14
N GLU A 183 -4.26 -0.37 6.88
CA GLU A 183 -4.22 -0.41 8.35
C GLU A 183 -4.84 -1.71 8.88
N TYR A 184 -5.94 -2.19 8.30
CA TYR A 184 -6.56 -3.47 8.67
C TYR A 184 -5.58 -4.64 8.54
N VAL A 185 -4.81 -4.69 7.44
CA VAL A 185 -3.77 -5.70 7.22
C VAL A 185 -2.59 -5.53 8.17
N ALA A 186 -2.07 -4.30 8.32
CA ALA A 186 -0.98 -3.97 9.24
C ALA A 186 -1.28 -4.41 10.68
N ARG A 187 -2.55 -4.29 11.06
CA ARG A 187 -3.09 -4.64 12.36
C ARG A 187 -3.64 -6.07 12.44
N ASN A 188 -3.25 -6.97 11.54
CA ASN A 188 -3.69 -8.37 11.56
C ASN A 188 -5.22 -8.51 11.67
N LYS A 189 -5.96 -7.96 10.70
CA LYS A 189 -7.42 -7.80 10.71
C LYS A 189 -7.93 -6.84 11.80
N GLY A 190 -7.24 -5.71 11.97
CA GLY A 190 -7.70 -4.61 12.83
C GLY A 190 -7.50 -4.80 14.34
N GLN A 191 -6.73 -5.80 14.75
CA GLN A 191 -6.29 -5.99 16.14
C GLN A 191 -5.49 -4.78 16.63
N TYR A 192 -5.33 -4.65 17.94
CA TYR A 192 -4.62 -3.51 18.50
C TYR A 192 -3.12 -3.78 18.68
N THR A 193 -2.43 -3.99 17.56
CA THR A 193 -0.97 -4.06 17.53
C THR A 193 -0.37 -2.73 17.12
N ALA A 194 0.69 -2.30 17.81
CA ALA A 194 1.40 -1.07 17.47
C ALA A 194 2.21 -1.22 16.19
N PHE A 195 2.81 -2.39 15.97
CA PHE A 195 3.69 -2.65 14.83
C PHE A 195 3.21 -3.86 14.02
N ALA A 196 3.34 -3.79 12.70
CA ALA A 196 2.98 -4.86 11.77
C ALA A 196 4.04 -5.96 11.68
N THR A 197 4.62 -6.36 12.82
CA THR A 197 5.55 -7.50 12.91
C THR A 197 4.79 -8.78 13.26
N ASN A 198 5.47 -9.92 13.18
CA ASN A 198 4.93 -11.21 13.64
C ASN A 198 4.54 -11.23 15.13
N THR A 199 5.12 -10.36 15.95
CA THR A 199 4.87 -10.30 17.41
C THR A 199 4.13 -9.04 17.86
N GLY A 200 3.81 -8.13 16.95
CA GLY A 200 3.20 -6.83 17.28
C GLY A 200 4.16 -5.83 17.95
N LYS A 201 5.44 -6.19 18.11
CA LYS A 201 6.50 -5.44 18.80
C LYS A 201 7.72 -5.27 17.90
N ILE A 202 8.58 -4.31 18.21
CA ILE A 202 9.91 -4.23 17.62
C ILE A 202 10.85 -5.12 18.42
N GLU A 203 11.42 -6.12 17.76
CA GLU A 203 12.41 -7.02 18.34
C GLU A 203 13.63 -7.10 17.40
N PRO A 204 14.67 -6.30 17.67
CA PRO A 204 15.87 -6.26 16.86
C PRO A 204 16.46 -7.65 16.57
N GLU A 205 16.91 -7.89 15.34
CA GLU A 205 17.42 -9.17 14.78
C GLU A 205 16.40 -10.31 14.69
N LYS A 206 15.28 -10.25 15.42
CA LYS A 206 14.23 -11.28 15.34
C LYS A 206 13.19 -10.97 14.26
N ASN A 207 12.71 -9.74 14.25
CA ASN A 207 11.62 -9.32 13.35
C ASN A 207 11.92 -8.06 12.55
N LEU A 208 13.00 -7.35 12.88
CA LEU A 208 13.48 -6.17 12.17
C LEU A 208 15.01 -6.15 12.20
N TRP A 209 15.62 -5.64 11.15
CA TRP A 209 17.08 -5.48 11.07
C TRP A 209 17.56 -4.36 12.01
N LYS A 210 18.67 -4.60 12.71
CA LYS A 210 19.41 -3.52 13.39
C LYS A 210 20.18 -2.65 12.41
N LEU A 211 20.64 -1.50 12.88
CA LEU A 211 21.44 -0.58 12.08
C LEU A 211 22.66 -1.27 11.44
N SER A 212 23.36 -2.11 12.21
CA SER A 212 24.53 -2.85 11.72
C SER A 212 24.23 -3.81 10.56
N GLN A 213 23.01 -4.37 10.49
CA GLN A 213 22.61 -5.25 9.38
C GLN A 213 22.37 -4.45 8.10
N TYR A 214 21.68 -3.31 8.20
CA TYR A 214 21.52 -2.38 7.08
C TYR A 214 22.87 -1.86 6.60
N ASP A 215 23.76 -1.45 7.50
CA ASP A 215 25.09 -0.98 7.16
C ASP A 215 25.90 -2.06 6.45
N ASN A 216 25.97 -3.28 7.00
CA ASN A 216 26.71 -4.37 6.37
C ASN A 216 26.17 -4.69 4.97
N TYR A 217 24.85 -4.72 4.81
CA TYR A 217 24.22 -4.93 3.52
C TYR A 217 24.55 -3.82 2.52
N ARG A 218 24.47 -2.55 2.95
CA ARG A 218 24.81 -1.39 2.12
C ARG A 218 26.29 -1.42 1.70
N HIS A 219 27.21 -1.64 2.63
CA HIS A 219 28.65 -1.73 2.30
C HIS A 219 28.97 -2.88 1.34
N THR A 220 28.23 -3.99 1.41
CA THR A 220 28.45 -5.14 0.53
C THR A 220 27.93 -4.89 -0.89
N ASN A 221 26.76 -4.26 -1.03
CA ASN A 221 26.06 -4.16 -2.31
C ASN A 221 26.18 -2.80 -3.00
N ASN A 222 26.48 -1.74 -2.24
CA ASN A 222 26.62 -0.38 -2.76
C ASN A 222 27.54 0.45 -1.84
N PRO A 223 28.84 0.11 -1.76
CA PRO A 223 29.79 0.69 -0.79
C PRO A 223 29.93 2.21 -0.89
N ASP A 224 29.74 2.77 -2.09
CA ASP A 224 29.87 4.21 -2.34
C ASP A 224 28.58 4.98 -2.05
N SER A 225 27.46 4.28 -1.82
CA SER A 225 26.18 4.92 -1.51
C SER A 225 26.08 5.31 -0.04
N VAL A 226 25.70 6.57 0.18
CA VAL A 226 25.29 7.11 1.50
C VAL A 226 23.80 6.92 1.78
N LEU A 227 23.05 6.36 0.83
CA LEU A 227 21.61 6.15 0.98
C LEU A 227 21.33 4.74 1.51
N GLU A 228 20.36 4.65 2.41
CA GLU A 228 19.80 3.36 2.82
C GLU A 228 19.11 2.66 1.65
N ILE A 229 19.30 1.34 1.59
CA ILE A 229 18.73 0.47 0.57
C ILE A 229 17.45 -0.15 1.15
N PRO A 230 16.28 0.03 0.53
CA PRO A 230 15.02 -0.52 1.03
C PRO A 230 14.87 -1.99 0.67
N VAL A 231 15.45 -2.88 1.48
CA VAL A 231 15.53 -4.31 1.19
C VAL A 231 14.26 -5.03 1.66
N LEU A 232 13.58 -5.73 0.75
CA LEU A 232 12.31 -6.41 0.99
C LEU A 232 12.50 -7.89 1.36
N GLY A 233 11.56 -8.41 2.15
CA GLY A 233 11.41 -9.84 2.41
C GLY A 233 12.52 -10.47 3.25
N LYS A 234 13.28 -9.67 4.01
CA LYS A 234 14.39 -10.15 4.85
C LYS A 234 14.01 -10.42 6.29
N THR A 235 12.79 -10.06 6.69
CA THR A 235 12.26 -10.28 8.03
C THR A 235 10.99 -11.13 7.98
N PRO A 236 10.60 -11.79 9.09
CA PRO A 236 9.33 -12.51 9.17
C PRO A 236 8.12 -11.63 8.84
N PRO A 237 7.09 -12.16 8.17
CA PRO A 237 5.87 -11.42 7.90
C PRO A 237 5.03 -11.25 9.17
N ASN A 238 4.04 -10.36 9.12
CA ASN A 238 2.98 -10.35 10.12
C ASN A 238 2.18 -11.68 10.11
N PRO A 239 1.28 -11.93 11.09
CA PRO A 239 0.54 -13.20 11.16
C PRO A 239 -0.36 -13.51 9.95
N LEU A 240 -0.67 -12.53 9.11
CA LEU A 240 -1.41 -12.72 7.86
C LEU A 240 -0.51 -13.10 6.67
N GLY A 241 0.82 -13.04 6.81
CA GLY A 241 1.77 -13.35 5.75
C GLY A 241 2.26 -12.13 4.97
N PHE A 242 1.99 -10.90 5.41
CA PHE A 242 2.45 -9.69 4.75
C PHE A 242 3.80 -9.23 5.29
N TYR A 243 4.69 -8.89 4.37
CA TYR A 243 6.06 -8.48 4.64
C TYR A 243 6.22 -6.96 4.59
N ASP A 244 7.25 -6.48 5.27
CA ASP A 244 7.78 -5.12 5.17
C ASP A 244 6.75 -4.01 5.44
N LEU A 245 5.69 -4.29 6.20
CA LEU A 245 4.64 -3.30 6.50
C LEU A 245 5.14 -2.17 7.43
N VAL A 246 6.14 -2.45 8.26
CA VAL A 246 6.67 -1.46 9.22
C VAL A 246 7.56 -0.42 8.53
N THR A 247 8.46 -0.84 7.64
CA THR A 247 9.59 -0.02 7.15
C THR A 247 10.02 -0.38 5.72
N ASN A 248 11.19 0.07 5.28
CA ASN A 248 11.79 0.01 3.94
C ASN A 248 11.28 1.07 2.97
N ASN A 249 9.99 1.32 2.87
CA ASN A 249 9.46 2.37 1.98
C ASN A 249 8.10 2.80 2.50
N TYR A 250 7.73 4.07 2.36
CA TYR A 250 6.31 4.38 2.39
C TYR A 250 5.58 3.71 1.23
N GLU A 251 4.28 3.52 1.39
CA GLU A 251 3.41 2.95 0.38
C GLU A 251 2.29 3.91 0.01
N TRP A 252 2.08 4.12 -1.29
CA TRP A 252 0.97 4.91 -1.81
C TRP A 252 -0.37 4.23 -1.58
N MET A 253 -1.30 4.96 -0.96
CA MET A 253 -2.70 4.56 -0.86
C MET A 253 -3.51 5.24 -1.96
N ASN A 254 -4.70 4.70 -2.27
CA ASN A 254 -5.60 5.32 -3.24
C ASN A 254 -6.19 6.65 -2.73
N ASP A 255 -6.33 6.77 -1.41
CA ASP A 255 -6.99 7.86 -0.70
C ASP A 255 -6.27 9.21 -0.89
N TRP A 256 -7.07 10.27 -1.06
CA TRP A 256 -6.60 11.62 -0.80
C TRP A 256 -6.38 11.81 0.71
N TYR A 257 -5.38 12.58 1.08
CA TYR A 257 -5.12 12.93 2.46
C TYR A 257 -6.01 14.10 2.90
N ASP A 258 -6.61 13.94 4.07
CA ASP A 258 -7.25 14.99 4.84
C ASP A 258 -7.05 14.67 6.33
N LYS A 259 -6.54 15.66 7.07
CA LYS A 259 -6.22 15.56 8.49
C LYS A 259 -7.44 15.31 9.37
N ASP A 260 -8.63 15.74 8.93
CA ASP A 260 -9.88 15.65 9.68
C ASP A 260 -10.79 14.51 9.17
N TYR A 261 -10.34 13.75 8.17
CA TYR A 261 -11.15 12.72 7.50
C TYR A 261 -11.75 11.70 8.47
N TYR A 262 -10.98 11.25 9.47
CA TYR A 262 -11.44 10.24 10.43
C TYR A 262 -12.69 10.66 11.20
N LYS A 263 -12.94 11.97 11.38
CA LYS A 263 -14.15 12.48 12.06
C LYS A 263 -15.43 12.28 11.25
N ASN A 264 -15.30 12.19 9.93
CA ASN A 264 -16.41 12.12 8.98
C ASN A 264 -16.33 10.89 8.08
N SER A 265 -15.46 9.93 8.42
CA SER A 265 -15.22 8.73 7.62
C SER A 265 -16.48 7.87 7.57
N PRO A 266 -16.93 7.43 6.37
CA PRO A 266 -18.01 6.46 6.28
C PRO A 266 -17.56 5.12 6.84
N VAL A 267 -18.52 4.35 7.38
CA VAL A 267 -18.23 3.06 8.00
C VAL A 267 -17.80 2.03 6.96
N ASP A 268 -18.54 1.91 5.86
CA ASP A 268 -18.36 0.80 4.92
C ASP A 268 -17.39 1.17 3.79
N ASN A 269 -16.29 0.43 3.67
CA ASN A 269 -15.25 0.55 2.64
C ASN A 269 -14.84 2.01 2.35
N PRO A 270 -14.35 2.77 3.35
CA PRO A 270 -13.92 4.15 3.15
C PRO A 270 -12.77 4.24 2.13
N THR A 271 -12.82 5.25 1.27
CA THR A 271 -11.84 5.48 0.19
C THR A 271 -11.21 6.88 0.24
N GLY A 272 -11.25 7.52 1.41
CA GLY A 272 -10.80 8.89 1.59
C GLY A 272 -11.79 9.94 1.07
N PRO A 273 -11.46 11.24 1.20
CA PRO A 273 -12.24 12.32 0.64
C PRO A 273 -12.22 12.27 -0.89
N LYS A 274 -13.26 12.83 -1.53
CA LYS A 274 -13.43 12.79 -2.99
C LYS A 274 -12.33 13.52 -3.77
N SER A 275 -11.65 14.47 -3.13
CA SER A 275 -10.59 15.29 -3.71
C SER A 275 -9.62 15.75 -2.63
N GLY A 276 -8.38 16.03 -3.00
CA GLY A 276 -7.36 16.61 -2.13
C GLY A 276 -6.16 17.09 -2.94
N THR A 277 -5.15 17.60 -2.25
CA THR A 277 -3.87 18.02 -2.86
C THR A 277 -2.78 16.97 -2.68
N GLU A 278 -2.90 16.12 -1.68
CA GLU A 278 -1.88 15.13 -1.30
C GLU A 278 -2.51 13.76 -1.17
N LYS A 279 -1.74 12.72 -1.45
CA LYS A 279 -2.15 11.33 -1.30
C LYS A 279 -1.59 10.75 -0.01
N VAL A 280 -2.35 9.82 0.58
CA VAL A 280 -1.94 9.15 1.81
C VAL A 280 -0.74 8.22 1.51
N LEU A 281 0.20 8.23 2.45
CA LEU A 281 1.32 7.29 2.56
C LEU A 281 1.20 6.53 3.88
N ARG A 282 1.53 5.24 3.85
CA ARG A 282 1.62 4.36 5.04
C ARG A 282 2.97 3.68 5.11
N SER A 283 3.27 2.98 6.20
CA SER A 283 4.61 2.46 6.52
C SER A 283 5.59 3.59 6.86
N SER A 284 6.89 3.33 6.80
CA SER A 284 7.96 4.30 7.05
C SER A 284 9.10 4.17 6.02
N PRO A 285 10.06 5.12 5.96
CA PRO A 285 11.30 4.96 5.20
C PRO A 285 12.08 3.72 5.67
N PRO A 286 13.20 3.36 5.02
CA PRO A 286 14.15 2.44 5.63
C PRO A 286 14.53 2.96 7.01
N MET A 287 14.33 2.14 8.03
CA MET A 287 14.64 2.44 9.42
C MET A 287 15.08 1.16 10.09
N SER A 288 16.12 1.26 10.91
CA SER A 288 16.55 0.13 11.73
C SER A 288 15.57 -0.11 12.88
N ALA A 289 15.62 -1.31 13.46
CA ALA A 289 14.90 -1.62 14.68
C ALA A 289 15.28 -0.66 15.81
N ASP A 290 16.54 -0.24 15.87
CA ASP A 290 17.05 0.73 16.84
C ASP A 290 16.38 2.10 16.68
N ASP A 291 16.20 2.57 15.45
CA ASP A 291 15.52 3.85 15.15
C ASP A 291 14.01 3.78 15.42
N LEU A 292 13.38 2.68 15.00
CA LEU A 292 11.94 2.46 15.17
C LEU A 292 11.54 2.37 16.65
N MET A 293 12.43 1.88 17.52
CA MET A 293 12.21 1.88 18.97
C MET A 293 12.18 3.30 19.56
N MET A 294 12.79 4.28 18.89
CA MET A 294 12.80 5.68 19.31
C MET A 294 11.58 6.43 18.79
N ALA A 295 11.26 6.29 17.50
CA ALA A 295 10.08 6.88 16.89
C ALA A 295 9.76 6.24 15.53
N GLY A 296 8.46 6.12 15.22
CA GLY A 296 7.98 5.78 13.88
C GLY A 296 7.59 4.32 13.68
N GLY A 297 7.06 4.03 12.49
CA GLY A 297 6.67 2.68 12.05
C GLY A 297 5.40 2.15 12.71
N LEU A 298 4.63 3.03 13.38
CA LEU A 298 3.38 2.62 14.00
C LEU A 298 2.34 2.32 12.94
N ASN A 299 1.56 1.27 13.19
CA ASN A 299 0.46 0.84 12.34
C ASN A 299 -0.61 1.92 12.11
N VAL A 300 -0.67 2.95 12.95
CA VAL A 300 -1.65 4.04 12.93
C VAL A 300 -1.09 5.36 12.37
N GLU A 301 0.21 5.44 12.11
CA GLU A 301 0.87 6.65 11.60
C GLU A 301 0.51 6.95 10.16
N ARG A 302 0.05 8.18 9.91
CA ARG A 302 -0.35 8.66 8.60
C ARG A 302 0.75 9.58 8.08
N ALA A 303 1.26 9.30 6.89
CA ALA A 303 2.07 10.23 6.12
C ALA A 303 1.28 10.66 4.89
N HIS A 304 1.77 11.70 4.21
CA HIS A 304 1.19 12.16 2.96
C HIS A 304 2.24 12.88 2.12
N ALA A 305 1.99 12.94 0.82
CA ALA A 305 2.81 13.70 -0.10
C ALA A 305 1.99 14.12 -1.33
N GLN A 306 2.50 15.10 -2.07
CA GLN A 306 1.95 15.45 -3.39
C GLN A 306 1.93 14.20 -4.29
N PRO A 307 0.95 14.04 -5.18
CA PRO A 307 0.87 12.85 -6.04
C PRO A 307 1.98 12.79 -7.09
N LYS A 308 2.65 13.91 -7.37
CA LYS A 308 3.67 14.06 -8.39
C LYS A 308 4.89 14.81 -7.84
N SER A 309 6.07 14.30 -8.13
CA SER A 309 7.34 14.96 -7.80
C SER A 309 7.62 16.19 -8.67
N ASN A 310 8.56 17.01 -8.20
CA ASN A 310 9.19 18.11 -8.94
C ASN A 310 10.72 17.99 -8.80
N GLU A 311 11.48 18.83 -9.50
CA GLU A 311 12.95 18.76 -9.49
C GLU A 311 13.59 18.91 -8.10
N GLU A 312 12.91 19.57 -7.16
CA GLU A 312 13.40 19.80 -5.80
C GLU A 312 13.18 18.58 -4.89
N ASN A 313 12.04 17.90 -5.04
CA ASN A 313 11.65 16.79 -4.16
C ASN A 313 11.70 15.40 -4.81
N LYS A 314 12.10 15.31 -6.08
CA LYS A 314 12.33 14.06 -6.82
C LYS A 314 13.46 13.19 -6.28
N MET A 315 13.99 13.43 -5.09
CA MET A 315 14.84 12.47 -4.37
C MET A 315 14.11 11.77 -3.23
N THR A 316 13.03 12.37 -2.74
CA THR A 316 12.20 11.83 -1.67
C THR A 316 11.29 10.72 -2.19
N TYR A 317 10.85 10.78 -3.45
CA TYR A 317 9.92 9.80 -4.02
C TYR A 317 10.56 8.41 -4.23
N ARG A 318 11.88 8.29 -4.04
CA ARG A 318 12.55 6.97 -3.97
C ARG A 318 12.03 6.14 -2.81
N LEU A 319 11.53 6.82 -1.78
CA LEU A 319 10.99 6.24 -0.57
C LEU A 319 9.50 5.89 -0.70
N TYR A 320 8.86 6.15 -1.86
CA TYR A 320 7.42 5.95 -2.05
C TYR A 320 7.18 4.80 -3.05
N GLY A 321 6.85 3.64 -2.50
CA GLY A 321 6.54 2.43 -3.25
C GLY A 321 5.05 2.11 -3.25
N VAL A 322 4.74 0.84 -3.53
CA VAL A 322 3.35 0.36 -3.62
C VAL A 322 3.27 -1.15 -3.39
N ARG A 323 2.18 -1.62 -2.79
CA ARG A 323 1.65 -2.96 -2.97
C ARG A 323 0.26 -2.87 -3.60
N CYS A 324 -0.13 -3.84 -4.41
CA CYS A 324 -1.40 -3.80 -5.13
C CYS A 324 -2.48 -4.63 -4.44
N VAL A 325 -3.74 -4.22 -4.59
CA VAL A 325 -4.94 -4.89 -4.06
C VAL A 325 -5.88 -5.28 -5.20
N ALA A 326 -6.61 -6.37 -5.05
CA ALA A 326 -7.76 -6.75 -5.86
C ALA A 326 -9.01 -6.86 -4.96
N ASN A 327 -10.01 -6.02 -5.20
CA ASN A 327 -11.24 -5.97 -4.40
C ASN A 327 -12.22 -7.06 -4.82
N LEU A 328 -11.89 -8.31 -4.50
CA LEU A 328 -12.66 -9.49 -4.85
C LEU A 328 -13.08 -10.25 -3.58
N PRO A 329 -14.34 -10.74 -3.53
CA PRO A 329 -14.90 -11.37 -2.33
C PRO A 329 -14.40 -12.81 -2.11
N HIS A 330 -13.59 -13.34 -3.02
CA HIS A 330 -13.05 -14.70 -2.99
C HIS A 330 -11.53 -14.70 -3.20
N PRO A 331 -10.82 -15.78 -2.79
CA PRO A 331 -9.40 -15.94 -3.04
C PRO A 331 -9.04 -15.87 -4.53
N PHE A 332 -7.76 -15.56 -4.76
CA PHE A 332 -7.12 -15.47 -6.07
C PHE A 332 -7.03 -16.82 -6.80
#